data_AF-A0A1J5JJB2-F1
#
_entry.id   AF-A0A1J5JJB2-F1
#
_cell.length_a   1.000
_cell.length_b   1.000
_cell.length_c   1.000
_cell.angle_alpha   90.00
_cell.angle_beta   90.00
_cell.angle_gamma   90.00
#
_symmetry.space_group_name_H-M   'P 1'
#
loop_
_entity.id
_entity.type
_entity.pdbx_description
1 polymer ?
#
loop_
_entity_poly.entity_id
_entity_poly.type
_entity_poly.pdbx_seq_one_letter_code
_entity_poly.pdbx_strand_id
1 'polypeptide(L)'
;IGAYALLTSSFALFLLGALFTGIYMSAQGFYRFAAADTASEEFRPKAISWVMAGGLLSAVLGPQLVKATAQVMVVPFLGTYLAVIALNLVGVFLFALLDIPKPAAPHASAPRGRSKLELIRTPRIAVAVICATVSYALMNLVMTSSPLAVVGCGFTTSNAADVVTGHVLAMYAPSFFTGHVIARFGAEKVVALGLVILASAGAVALMGVNIENFFAAMILLGLGWNFGFIGATTMLAGAHAPEERGRMQGMNDLIVFGGVTLASLSSGGLMNCSGGSPQEGWAAVNMAMVPFLVLAGGALIWLTLQPKETR
;
A
#
# COMPACT_ATOMS: atom_id res chain seq x y z
N ILE A 1 -9.52 20.48 8.54
CA ILE A 1 -8.32 20.66 9.40
C ILE A 1 -7.09 20.97 8.56
N GLY A 2 -6.64 20.07 7.66
CA GLY A 2 -5.45 20.29 6.82
C GLY A 2 -5.43 21.62 6.04
N ALA A 3 -6.54 21.96 5.36
CA ALA A 3 -6.67 23.24 4.65
C ALA A 3 -6.43 24.47 5.56
N TYR A 4 -7.01 24.45 6.76
CA TYR A 4 -6.84 25.52 7.75
C TYR A 4 -5.40 25.56 8.28
N ALA A 5 -4.79 24.40 8.50
CA ALA A 5 -3.39 24.32 8.92
C ALA A 5 -2.43 24.96 7.92
N LEU A 6 -2.70 24.83 6.60
CA LEU A 6 -1.94 25.50 5.55
C LEU A 6 -2.10 27.02 5.59
N LEU A 7 -3.32 27.52 5.85
CA LEU A 7 -3.58 28.97 5.96
C LEU A 7 -2.85 29.61 7.15
N THR A 8 -2.77 28.89 8.28
CA THR A 8 -2.11 29.38 9.50
C THR A 8 -0.65 28.94 9.61
N SER A 9 -0.09 28.28 8.58
CA SER A 9 1.26 27.71 8.59
C SER A 9 1.59 26.86 9.84
N SER A 10 0.59 26.12 10.36
CA SER A 10 0.73 25.35 11.61
C SER A 10 1.00 23.88 11.34
N PHE A 11 2.25 23.46 11.57
CA PHE A 11 2.65 22.07 11.39
C PHE A 11 1.89 21.12 12.34
N ALA A 12 1.68 21.51 13.60
CA ALA A 12 0.95 20.69 14.56
C ALA A 12 -0.51 20.44 14.14
N LEU A 13 -1.20 21.46 13.62
CA LEU A 13 -2.56 21.30 13.09
C LEU A 13 -2.56 20.45 11.82
N PHE A 14 -1.51 20.52 11.01
CA PHE A 14 -1.38 19.69 9.81
C PHE A 14 -1.24 18.21 10.19
N LEU A 15 -0.40 17.89 11.19
CA LEU A 15 -0.28 16.54 11.74
C LEU A 15 -1.60 16.02 12.31
N LEU A 16 -2.33 16.86 13.05
CA LEU A 16 -3.66 16.51 13.54
C LEU A 16 -4.63 16.21 12.39
N GLY A 17 -4.60 17.01 11.32
CA GLY A 17 -5.38 16.76 10.11
C GLY A 17 -5.02 15.43 9.45
N ALA A 18 -3.73 15.12 9.34
CA ALA A 18 -3.24 13.86 8.78
C ALA A 18 -3.68 12.64 9.60
N LEU A 19 -3.72 12.76 10.94
CA LEU A 19 -4.24 11.70 11.83
C LEU A 19 -5.70 11.36 11.49
N PHE A 20 -6.57 12.37 11.34
CA PHE A 20 -7.97 12.14 10.95
C PHE A 20 -8.10 11.56 9.54
N THR A 21 -7.26 11.99 8.59
CA THR A 21 -7.20 11.37 7.25
C THR A 21 -6.81 9.90 7.35
N GLY A 22 -5.87 9.53 8.22
CA GLY A 22 -5.48 8.14 8.46
C GLY A 22 -6.63 7.29 9.02
N ILE A 23 -7.38 7.81 10.00
CA ILE A 23 -8.59 7.16 10.55
C ILE A 23 -9.62 6.94 9.42
N TYR A 24 -9.83 7.96 8.59
CA TYR A 24 -10.71 7.87 7.43
C TYR A 24 -10.26 6.81 6.42
N MET A 25 -8.98 6.80 6.03
CA MET A 25 -8.43 5.80 5.11
C MET A 25 -8.52 4.36 5.65
N SER A 26 -8.35 4.18 6.96
CA SER A 26 -8.54 2.88 7.62
C SER A 26 -9.96 2.33 7.41
N ALA A 27 -10.98 3.20 7.56
CA ALA A 27 -12.37 2.82 7.32
C ALA A 27 -12.62 2.42 5.85
N GLN A 28 -12.00 3.11 4.88
CA GLN A 28 -12.13 2.78 3.46
C GLN A 28 -11.59 1.38 3.11
N GLY A 29 -10.57 0.90 3.83
CA GLY A 29 -10.03 -0.46 3.66
C GLY A 29 -11.07 -1.57 3.84
N PHE A 30 -12.17 -1.27 4.55
CA PHE A 30 -13.27 -2.20 4.78
C PHE A 30 -14.34 -2.21 3.70
N TYR A 31 -14.37 -1.24 2.77
CA TYR A 31 -15.40 -1.16 1.72
C TYR A 31 -15.45 -2.41 0.83
N ARG A 32 -14.29 -3.01 0.52
CA ARG A 32 -14.24 -4.26 -0.25
C ARG A 32 -14.93 -5.43 0.45
N PHE A 33 -14.91 -5.44 1.78
CA PHE A 33 -15.58 -6.47 2.58
C PHE A 33 -17.07 -6.19 2.69
N ALA A 34 -17.45 -4.94 2.95
CA ALA A 34 -18.87 -4.53 2.94
C ALA A 34 -19.56 -4.84 1.60
N ALA A 35 -18.87 -4.61 0.48
CA ALA A 35 -19.36 -4.97 -0.86
C ALA A 35 -19.46 -6.50 -1.06
N ALA A 36 -18.54 -7.28 -0.47
CA ALA A 36 -18.58 -8.74 -0.58
C ALA A 36 -19.65 -9.38 0.33
N ASP A 37 -19.91 -8.79 1.50
CA ASP A 37 -20.89 -9.31 2.46
C ASP A 37 -22.33 -9.16 1.98
N THR A 38 -22.60 -8.16 1.12
CA THR A 38 -23.91 -7.89 0.51
C THR A 38 -24.10 -8.56 -0.84
N ALA A 39 -23.03 -9.08 -1.46
CA ALA A 39 -23.07 -9.73 -2.75
C ALA A 39 -23.41 -11.23 -2.65
N SER A 40 -24.13 -11.75 -3.64
CA SER A 40 -24.31 -13.20 -3.82
C SER A 40 -22.96 -13.90 -4.03
N GLU A 41 -22.85 -15.19 -3.69
CA GLU A 41 -21.57 -15.92 -3.75
C GLU A 41 -20.90 -15.86 -5.12
N GLU A 42 -21.69 -15.95 -6.20
CA GLU A 42 -21.23 -15.84 -7.57
C GLU A 42 -20.75 -14.42 -7.92
N PHE A 43 -21.36 -13.38 -7.32
CA PHE A 43 -21.04 -11.98 -7.61
C PHE A 43 -19.93 -11.40 -6.73
N ARG A 44 -19.61 -12.02 -5.58
CA ARG A 44 -18.58 -11.57 -4.64
C ARG A 44 -17.24 -11.21 -5.31
N PRO A 45 -16.67 -12.03 -6.22
CA PRO A 45 -15.41 -11.67 -6.89
C PRO A 45 -15.54 -10.41 -7.75
N LYS A 46 -16.69 -10.22 -8.44
CA LYS A 46 -16.97 -9.04 -9.26
C LYS A 46 -17.15 -7.78 -8.40
N ALA A 47 -17.88 -7.89 -7.29
CA ALA A 47 -18.07 -6.78 -6.35
C ALA A 47 -16.74 -6.27 -5.79
N ILE A 48 -15.86 -7.18 -5.35
CA ILE A 48 -14.51 -6.82 -4.87
C ILE A 48 -13.71 -6.15 -5.99
N SER A 49 -13.77 -6.71 -7.21
CA SER A 49 -13.07 -6.15 -8.37
C SER A 49 -13.53 -4.73 -8.72
N TRP A 50 -14.84 -4.43 -8.64
CA TRP A 50 -15.36 -3.08 -8.87
C TRP A 50 -14.86 -2.07 -7.83
N VAL A 51 -14.80 -2.45 -6.55
CA VAL A 51 -14.22 -1.59 -5.52
C VAL A 51 -12.74 -1.31 -5.82
N MET A 52 -11.98 -2.32 -6.27
CA MET A 52 -10.58 -2.15 -6.65
C MET A 52 -10.40 -1.32 -7.93
N ALA A 53 -11.32 -1.41 -8.90
CA ALA A 53 -11.30 -0.59 -10.10
C ALA A 53 -11.45 0.91 -9.78
N GLY A 54 -12.15 1.27 -8.70
CA GLY A 54 -12.18 2.64 -8.17
C GLY A 54 -10.78 3.15 -7.81
N GLY A 55 -9.90 2.29 -7.29
CA GLY A 55 -8.49 2.60 -7.04
C GLY A 55 -7.73 2.93 -8.32
N LEU A 56 -7.99 2.21 -9.43
CA LEU A 56 -7.39 2.49 -10.73
C LEU A 56 -7.88 3.82 -11.31
N LEU A 57 -9.17 4.13 -11.16
CA LEU A 57 -9.71 5.44 -11.57
C LEU A 57 -9.05 6.57 -10.77
N SER A 58 -8.88 6.37 -9.46
CA SER A 58 -8.16 7.30 -8.58
C SER A 58 -6.69 7.51 -9.00
N ALA A 59 -6.03 6.45 -9.50
CA ALA A 59 -4.66 6.53 -10.02
C ALA A 59 -4.50 7.54 -11.16
N VAL A 60 -5.54 7.69 -11.98
CA VAL A 60 -5.55 8.62 -13.11
C VAL A 60 -6.08 9.98 -12.65
N LEU A 61 -7.21 10.03 -11.96
CA LEU A 61 -7.86 11.31 -11.60
C LEU A 61 -7.11 12.07 -10.50
N GLY A 62 -6.53 11.38 -9.52
CA GLY A 62 -5.87 11.99 -8.36
C GLY A 62 -4.70 12.89 -8.74
N PRO A 63 -3.69 12.40 -9.47
CA PRO A 63 -2.57 13.22 -9.91
C PRO A 63 -2.98 14.38 -10.85
N GLN A 64 -3.98 14.17 -11.70
CA GLN A 64 -4.50 15.24 -12.58
C GLN A 64 -5.20 16.33 -11.77
N LEU A 65 -5.94 15.96 -10.73
CA LEU A 65 -6.51 16.91 -9.78
C LEU A 65 -5.40 17.74 -9.12
N VAL A 66 -4.34 17.10 -8.62
CA VAL A 66 -3.20 17.80 -8.01
C VAL A 66 -2.56 18.78 -9.00
N LYS A 67 -2.32 18.37 -10.25
CA LYS A 67 -1.77 19.25 -11.29
C LYS A 67 -2.65 20.47 -11.53
N ALA A 68 -3.97 20.27 -11.57
CA ALA A 68 -4.93 21.34 -11.81
C ALA A 68 -5.09 22.30 -10.61
N THR A 69 -4.89 21.84 -9.37
CA THR A 69 -5.27 22.61 -8.17
C THR A 69 -4.11 23.07 -7.29
N ALA A 70 -2.91 22.49 -7.42
CA ALA A 70 -1.81 22.70 -6.47
C ALA A 70 -1.30 24.16 -6.40
N GLN A 71 -1.40 24.91 -7.49
CA GLN A 71 -0.88 26.29 -7.62
C GLN A 71 -1.96 27.33 -7.96
N VAL A 72 -3.24 26.96 -7.86
CA VAL A 72 -4.36 27.88 -8.18
C VAL A 72 -4.53 28.97 -7.12
N MET A 73 -4.11 28.69 -5.89
CA MET A 73 -4.23 29.59 -4.75
C MET A 73 -2.84 30.06 -4.31
N VAL A 74 -2.78 31.23 -3.66
CA VAL A 74 -1.54 31.82 -3.14
C VAL A 74 -0.81 30.87 -2.19
N VAL A 75 -1.55 30.14 -1.34
CA VAL A 75 -1.00 29.11 -0.48
C VAL A 75 -0.95 27.80 -1.27
N PRO A 76 0.26 27.24 -1.51
CA PRO A 76 0.42 26.00 -2.26
C PRO A 76 -0.42 24.85 -1.67
N PHE A 77 -0.98 24.00 -2.54
CA PHE A 77 -1.84 22.87 -2.21
C PHE A 77 -3.16 23.19 -1.48
N LEU A 78 -3.44 24.45 -1.11
CA LEU A 78 -4.71 24.81 -0.50
C LEU A 78 -5.90 24.46 -1.41
N GLY A 79 -5.80 24.79 -2.70
CA GLY A 79 -6.80 24.42 -3.70
C GLY A 79 -7.02 22.90 -3.78
N THR A 80 -5.96 22.11 -3.69
CA THR A 80 -6.02 20.65 -3.64
C THR A 80 -6.79 20.15 -2.42
N TYR A 81 -6.51 20.70 -1.23
CA TYR A 81 -7.26 20.34 -0.02
C TYR A 81 -8.75 20.71 -0.11
N LEU A 82 -9.09 21.85 -0.71
CA LEU A 82 -10.47 22.25 -0.93
C LEU A 82 -11.19 21.33 -1.92
N ALA A 83 -10.51 20.91 -3.00
CA ALA A 83 -11.06 19.94 -3.95
C ALA A 83 -11.31 18.58 -3.28
N VAL A 84 -10.38 18.12 -2.44
CA VAL A 84 -10.57 16.89 -1.64
C VAL A 84 -11.75 17.02 -0.69
N ILE A 85 -11.95 18.16 -0.04
CA ILE A 85 -13.14 18.41 0.80
C ILE A 85 -14.41 18.28 -0.03
N ALA A 86 -14.49 18.93 -1.20
CA ALA A 86 -15.65 18.86 -2.07
C ALA A 86 -15.95 17.42 -2.52
N LEU A 87 -14.93 16.67 -2.95
CA LEU A 87 -15.07 15.26 -3.34
C LEU A 87 -15.58 14.37 -2.19
N ASN A 88 -15.07 14.57 -0.97
CA ASN A 88 -15.52 13.79 0.18
C ASN A 88 -16.95 14.15 0.59
N LEU A 89 -17.37 15.41 0.46
CA LEU A 89 -18.77 15.79 0.68
C LEU A 89 -19.70 15.06 -0.29
N VAL A 90 -19.34 14.97 -1.58
CA VAL A 90 -20.08 14.14 -2.56
C VAL A 90 -20.15 12.69 -2.10
N GLY A 91 -19.03 12.14 -1.61
CA GLY A 91 -18.99 10.79 -1.03
C GLY A 91 -19.96 10.58 0.13
N VAL A 92 -20.06 11.55 1.05
CA VAL A 92 -21.01 11.49 2.18
C VAL A 92 -22.46 11.42 1.68
N PHE A 93 -22.81 12.17 0.64
CA PHE A 93 -24.15 12.08 0.04
C PHE A 93 -24.43 10.69 -0.55
N LEU A 94 -23.44 10.06 -1.20
CA LEU A 94 -23.59 8.70 -1.71
C LEU A 94 -23.81 7.68 -0.57
N PHE A 95 -23.09 7.81 0.54
CA PHE A 95 -23.26 6.93 1.70
C PHE A 95 -24.58 7.15 2.42
N ALA A 96 -25.10 8.38 2.47
CA ALA A 96 -26.41 8.67 3.06
C ALA A 96 -27.57 7.99 2.30
N LEU A 97 -27.36 7.68 1.02
CA LEU A 97 -28.33 6.97 0.16
C LEU A 97 -28.15 5.45 0.17
N LEU A 98 -27.14 4.94 0.86
CA LEU A 98 -26.78 3.53 0.85
C LEU A 98 -27.53 2.80 1.97
N ASP A 99 -28.41 1.86 1.59
CA ASP A 99 -29.07 0.96 2.54
C ASP A 99 -28.36 -0.40 2.54
N ILE A 100 -27.56 -0.66 3.57
CA ILE A 100 -26.85 -1.93 3.75
C ILE A 100 -27.51 -2.70 4.90
N PRO A 101 -27.98 -3.94 4.67
CA PRO A 101 -28.50 -4.79 5.74
C PRO A 101 -27.39 -5.13 6.75
N LYS A 102 -27.73 -5.08 8.04
CA LYS A 102 -26.80 -5.43 9.12
C LYS A 102 -26.38 -6.91 9.00
N PRO A 103 -25.09 -7.24 8.98
CA PRO A 103 -24.63 -8.63 9.00
C PRO A 103 -25.13 -9.36 10.25
N ALA A 104 -25.45 -10.65 10.10
CA ALA A 104 -25.86 -11.49 11.22
C ALA A 104 -24.73 -11.62 12.26
N ALA A 105 -25.09 -11.54 13.55
CA ALA A 105 -24.13 -11.70 14.63
C ALA A 105 -23.53 -13.14 14.62
N PRO A 106 -22.23 -13.31 14.90
CA PRO A 106 -21.64 -14.64 14.99
C PRO A 106 -22.35 -15.49 16.07
N HIS A 107 -22.68 -16.74 15.73
CA HIS A 107 -23.26 -17.67 16.69
C HIS A 107 -22.25 -18.06 17.78
N ALA A 108 -22.70 -18.15 19.04
CA ALA A 108 -21.86 -18.50 20.19
C ALA A 108 -21.21 -19.89 20.09
N SER A 109 -21.72 -20.77 19.23
CA SER A 109 -21.24 -22.12 18.96
C SER A 109 -20.25 -22.23 17.79
N ALA A 110 -19.78 -21.10 17.23
CA ALA A 110 -18.81 -21.13 16.14
C ALA A 110 -17.49 -21.81 16.58
N PRO A 111 -16.85 -22.63 15.72
CA PRO A 111 -15.60 -23.29 16.06
C PRO A 111 -14.54 -22.26 16.45
N ARG A 112 -13.92 -22.44 17.62
CA ARG A 112 -12.80 -21.61 18.05
C ARG A 112 -11.52 -22.16 17.43
N GLY A 113 -11.13 -21.60 16.28
CA GLY A 113 -9.83 -21.88 15.65
C GLY A 113 -8.63 -21.42 16.52
N ARG A 114 -7.42 -21.65 16.01
CA ARG A 114 -6.14 -21.40 16.69
C ARG A 114 -6.05 -19.98 17.26
N SER A 115 -5.42 -19.83 18.42
CA SER A 115 -5.13 -18.54 19.04
C SER A 115 -4.19 -17.68 18.17
N LYS A 116 -4.13 -16.36 18.43
CA LYS A 116 -3.24 -15.43 17.69
C LYS A 116 -1.77 -15.90 17.71
N LEU A 117 -1.32 -16.42 18.86
CA LEU A 117 0.06 -16.87 19.04
C LEU A 117 0.35 -18.19 18.31
N GLU A 118 -0.60 -19.12 18.26
CA GLU A 118 -0.44 -20.37 17.50
C GLU A 118 -0.42 -20.10 16.00
N LEU A 119 -1.23 -19.15 15.54
CA LEU A 119 -1.27 -18.74 14.15
C LEU A 119 0.08 -18.15 13.70
N ILE A 120 0.62 -17.17 14.43
CA ILE A 120 1.90 -16.54 14.05
C ILE A 120 3.09 -17.49 14.18
N ARG A 121 2.99 -18.55 14.99
CA ARG A 121 4.01 -19.60 15.09
C ARG A 121 4.00 -20.58 13.90
N THR A 122 2.94 -20.58 13.10
CA THR A 122 2.88 -21.40 11.88
C THR A 122 3.84 -20.82 10.84
N PRO A 123 4.88 -21.56 10.37
CA PRO A 123 5.93 -21.01 9.51
C PRO A 123 5.40 -20.30 8.27
N ARG A 124 4.45 -20.91 7.56
CA ARG A 124 3.81 -20.34 6.36
C ARG A 124 3.11 -19.01 6.64
N ILE A 125 2.41 -18.90 7.78
CA ILE A 125 1.74 -17.67 8.21
C ILE A 125 2.78 -16.60 8.53
N ALA A 126 3.80 -16.93 9.32
CA ALA A 126 4.85 -16.00 9.72
C ALA A 126 5.54 -15.38 8.49
N VAL A 127 5.95 -16.24 7.54
CA VAL A 127 6.62 -15.79 6.31
C VAL A 127 5.67 -14.99 5.42
N ALA A 128 4.40 -15.36 5.32
CA ALA A 128 3.42 -14.58 4.58
C ALA A 128 3.25 -13.17 5.15
N VAL A 129 3.15 -13.05 6.48
CA VAL A 129 3.07 -11.75 7.16
C VAL A 129 4.35 -10.94 6.97
N ILE A 130 5.54 -11.56 7.06
CA ILE A 130 6.82 -10.89 6.82
C ILE A 130 6.88 -10.34 5.38
N CYS A 131 6.60 -11.18 4.38
CA CYS A 131 6.64 -10.77 2.98
C CYS A 131 5.60 -9.68 2.66
N ALA A 132 4.38 -9.79 3.22
CA ALA A 132 3.34 -8.76 3.07
C ALA A 132 3.79 -7.44 3.70
N THR A 133 4.33 -7.49 4.92
CA THR A 133 4.82 -6.31 5.66
C THR A 133 5.96 -5.64 4.93
N VAL A 134 6.97 -6.40 4.50
CA VAL A 134 8.12 -5.88 3.75
C VAL A 134 7.67 -5.28 2.42
N SER A 135 6.85 -5.97 1.64
CA SER A 135 6.42 -5.46 0.32
C SER A 135 5.69 -4.12 0.47
N TYR A 136 4.77 -4.00 1.43
CA TYR A 136 4.01 -2.78 1.66
C TYR A 136 4.87 -1.67 2.29
N ALA A 137 5.70 -2.01 3.28
CA ALA A 137 6.61 -1.07 3.93
C ALA A 137 7.59 -0.47 2.91
N LEU A 138 8.19 -1.28 2.04
CA LEU A 138 9.11 -0.80 1.00
C LEU A 138 8.42 0.10 -0.03
N MET A 139 7.24 -0.31 -0.50
CA MET A 139 6.43 0.53 -1.39
C MET A 139 6.18 1.89 -0.77
N ASN A 140 5.77 1.93 0.50
CA ASN A 140 5.46 3.18 1.18
C ASN A 140 6.70 4.00 1.54
N LEU A 141 7.80 3.36 1.94
CA LEU A 141 9.09 3.99 2.21
C LEU A 141 9.58 4.81 1.01
N VAL A 142 9.61 4.18 -0.17
CA VAL A 142 10.14 4.77 -1.41
C VAL A 142 9.13 5.70 -2.05
N MET A 143 7.83 5.35 -2.09
CA MET A 143 6.82 6.20 -2.69
C MET A 143 6.71 7.55 -1.96
N THR A 144 6.74 7.56 -0.63
CA THR A 144 6.61 8.79 0.17
C THR A 144 7.72 9.80 -0.14
N SER A 145 8.94 9.32 -0.38
CA SER A 145 10.10 10.17 -0.66
C SER A 145 10.24 10.55 -2.15
N SER A 146 9.57 9.82 -3.05
CA SER A 146 9.77 9.98 -4.49
C SER A 146 9.38 11.37 -5.03
N PRO A 147 8.19 11.94 -4.72
CA PRO A 147 7.85 13.29 -5.16
C PRO A 147 8.82 14.35 -4.64
N LEU A 148 9.31 14.19 -3.41
CA LEU A 148 10.30 15.08 -2.81
C LEU A 148 11.64 14.99 -3.53
N ALA A 149 12.10 13.77 -3.86
CA ALA A 149 13.33 13.55 -4.60
C ALA A 149 13.24 14.12 -6.04
N VAL A 150 12.13 13.87 -6.75
CA VAL A 150 11.91 14.38 -8.12
C VAL A 150 11.96 15.91 -8.13
N VAL A 151 11.21 16.58 -7.25
CA VAL A 151 11.22 18.05 -7.19
C VAL A 151 12.57 18.58 -6.68
N GLY A 152 13.17 17.91 -5.69
CA GLY A 152 14.48 18.27 -5.15
C GLY A 152 15.62 18.14 -6.16
N CYS A 153 15.49 17.24 -7.15
CA CYS A 153 16.44 17.11 -8.26
C CYS A 153 16.19 18.11 -9.41
N GLY A 154 15.26 19.06 -9.24
CA GLY A 154 15.00 20.15 -10.19
C GLY A 154 13.86 19.90 -11.18
N PHE A 155 13.12 18.79 -11.06
CA PHE A 155 11.92 18.55 -11.87
C PHE A 155 10.68 19.26 -11.31
N THR A 156 9.63 19.35 -12.11
CA THR A 156 8.40 20.02 -11.70
C THR A 156 7.51 19.13 -10.84
N THR A 157 6.59 19.74 -10.08
CA THR A 157 5.51 19.02 -9.38
C THR A 157 4.61 18.24 -10.34
N SER A 158 4.48 18.70 -11.58
CA SER A 158 3.78 17.98 -12.65
C SER A 158 4.49 16.67 -13.01
N ASN A 159 5.83 16.70 -13.14
CA ASN A 159 6.60 15.47 -13.38
C ASN A 159 6.50 14.49 -12.22
N ALA A 160 6.56 14.98 -10.98
CA ALA A 160 6.34 14.14 -9.80
C ALA A 160 4.96 13.46 -9.83
N ALA A 161 3.91 14.19 -10.21
CA ALA A 161 2.57 13.64 -10.37
C ALA A 161 2.49 12.59 -11.49
N ASP A 162 3.22 12.74 -12.59
CA ASP A 162 3.28 11.72 -13.66
C ASP A 162 4.00 10.45 -13.19
N VAL A 163 5.11 10.59 -12.47
CA VAL A 163 5.83 9.45 -11.87
C VAL A 163 4.92 8.68 -10.90
N VAL A 164 4.17 9.40 -10.06
CA VAL A 164 3.17 8.79 -9.17
C VAL A 164 2.05 8.10 -9.96
N THR A 165 1.59 8.70 -11.06
CA THR A 165 0.59 8.06 -11.93
C THR A 165 1.11 6.72 -12.47
N GLY A 166 2.32 6.70 -13.02
CA GLY A 166 2.97 5.47 -13.51
C GLY A 166 3.11 4.39 -12.43
N HIS A 167 3.50 4.78 -11.22
CA HIS A 167 3.56 3.90 -10.06
C HIS A 167 2.22 3.26 -9.73
N VAL A 168 1.17 4.07 -9.55
CA VAL A 168 -0.13 3.58 -9.10
C VAL A 168 -0.79 2.72 -10.19
N LEU A 169 -0.60 3.05 -11.48
CA LEU A 169 -1.00 2.19 -12.59
C LEU A 169 -0.27 0.84 -12.53
N ALA A 170 1.06 0.83 -12.34
CA ALA A 170 1.83 -0.39 -12.16
C ALA A 170 1.43 -1.18 -10.91
N MET A 171 0.88 -0.52 -9.90
CA MET A 171 0.42 -1.13 -8.66
C MET A 171 -0.91 -1.88 -8.81
N TYR A 172 -1.85 -1.35 -9.60
CA TYR A 172 -3.22 -1.91 -9.70
C TYR A 172 -3.54 -2.58 -11.03
N ALA A 173 -2.98 -2.12 -12.16
CA ALA A 173 -3.27 -2.71 -13.47
C ALA A 173 -2.89 -4.20 -13.57
N PRO A 174 -1.78 -4.67 -12.97
CA PRO A 174 -1.46 -6.10 -13.02
C PRO A 174 -2.48 -6.99 -12.30
N SER A 175 -3.22 -6.45 -11.33
CA SER A 175 -4.18 -7.23 -10.53
C SER A 175 -5.27 -7.92 -11.36
N PHE A 176 -5.56 -7.43 -12.59
CA PHE A 176 -6.46 -8.11 -13.52
C PHE A 176 -5.99 -9.52 -13.92
N PHE A 177 -4.67 -9.76 -13.92
CA PHE A 177 -4.08 -11.05 -14.29
C PHE A 177 -3.21 -11.68 -13.19
N THR A 178 -2.77 -10.93 -12.16
CA THR A 178 -1.95 -11.46 -11.05
C THR A 178 -2.59 -12.69 -10.40
N GLY A 179 -3.92 -12.73 -10.25
CA GLY A 179 -4.62 -13.91 -9.74
C GLY A 179 -4.41 -15.17 -10.60
N HIS A 180 -4.44 -15.04 -11.92
CA HIS A 180 -4.16 -16.14 -12.85
C HIS A 180 -2.70 -16.60 -12.77
N VAL A 181 -1.77 -15.66 -12.63
CA VAL A 181 -0.34 -15.95 -12.43
C VAL A 181 -0.14 -16.74 -11.13
N ILE A 182 -0.78 -16.33 -10.04
CA ILE A 182 -0.71 -17.04 -8.75
C ILE A 182 -1.32 -18.44 -8.86
N ALA A 183 -2.46 -18.60 -9.52
CA ALA A 183 -3.07 -19.91 -9.74
C ALA A 183 -2.17 -20.86 -10.54
N ARG A 184 -1.42 -20.34 -11.52
CA ARG A 184 -0.55 -21.14 -12.39
C ARG A 184 0.81 -21.47 -11.77
N PHE A 185 1.45 -20.52 -11.10
CA PHE A 185 2.83 -20.64 -10.61
C PHE A 185 2.94 -20.86 -9.10
N GLY A 186 1.87 -20.61 -8.35
CA GLY A 186 1.83 -20.68 -6.90
C GLY A 186 2.24 -19.37 -6.22
N ALA A 187 1.64 -19.10 -5.05
CA ALA A 187 1.82 -17.85 -4.31
C ALA A 187 3.29 -17.56 -3.95
N GLU A 188 4.04 -18.56 -3.47
CA GLU A 188 5.44 -18.38 -3.05
C GLU A 188 6.37 -17.92 -4.18
N LYS A 189 6.22 -18.48 -5.39
CA LYS A 189 7.02 -18.07 -6.55
C LYS A 189 6.70 -16.64 -6.99
N VAL A 190 5.42 -16.27 -6.90
CA VAL A 190 4.96 -14.92 -7.22
C VAL A 190 5.49 -13.90 -6.20
N VAL A 191 5.53 -14.26 -4.91
CA VAL A 191 6.18 -13.43 -3.88
C VAL A 191 7.67 -13.26 -4.18
N ALA A 192 8.38 -14.34 -4.50
CA ALA A 192 9.81 -14.28 -4.83
C ALA A 192 10.08 -13.35 -6.02
N LEU A 193 9.25 -13.45 -7.08
CA LEU A 193 9.32 -12.54 -8.23
C LEU A 193 9.11 -11.08 -7.81
N GLY A 194 8.11 -10.81 -6.97
CA GLY A 194 7.84 -9.48 -6.43
C GLY A 194 9.05 -8.90 -5.68
N LEU A 195 9.69 -9.70 -4.81
CA LEU A 195 10.89 -9.28 -4.07
C LEU A 195 12.08 -8.98 -5.01
N VAL A 196 12.28 -9.78 -6.05
CA VAL A 196 13.31 -9.50 -7.07
C VAL A 196 13.03 -8.19 -7.80
N ILE A 197 11.78 -7.96 -8.21
CA ILE A 197 11.38 -6.70 -8.88
C ILE A 197 11.58 -5.51 -7.94
N LEU A 198 11.24 -5.61 -6.65
CA LEU A 198 11.51 -4.57 -5.65
C LEU A 198 13.01 -4.29 -5.50
N ALA A 199 13.85 -5.32 -5.52
CA ALA A 199 15.31 -5.15 -5.51
C ALA A 199 15.80 -4.43 -6.78
N SER A 200 15.25 -4.79 -7.95
CA SER A 200 15.55 -4.09 -9.21
C SER A 200 15.10 -2.63 -9.19
N ALA A 201 13.96 -2.32 -8.55
CA ALA A 201 13.50 -0.94 -8.37
C ALA A 201 14.52 -0.10 -7.60
N GLY A 202 15.02 -0.62 -6.47
CA GLY A 202 16.07 0.03 -5.68
C GLY A 202 17.38 0.17 -6.45
N ALA A 203 17.78 -0.84 -7.24
CA ALA A 203 18.97 -0.75 -8.08
C ALA A 203 18.85 0.35 -9.14
N VAL A 204 17.73 0.42 -9.87
CA VAL A 204 17.47 1.47 -10.88
C VAL A 204 17.44 2.86 -10.25
N ALA A 205 16.88 2.99 -9.06
CA ALA A 205 16.84 4.24 -8.31
C ALA A 205 18.24 4.74 -7.87
N LEU A 206 19.20 3.82 -7.70
CA LEU A 206 20.59 4.13 -7.35
C LEU A 206 21.49 4.38 -8.56
N MET A 207 21.05 4.04 -9.79
CA MET A 207 21.83 4.25 -11.01
C MET A 207 21.91 5.72 -11.45
N GLY A 208 20.97 6.56 -11.02
CA GLY A 208 20.94 7.98 -11.38
C GLY A 208 19.63 8.68 -11.00
N VAL A 209 19.62 10.00 -11.17
CA VAL A 209 18.49 10.89 -10.82
C VAL A 209 17.87 11.58 -12.03
N ASN A 210 17.99 10.96 -13.21
CA ASN A 210 17.23 11.41 -14.38
C ASN A 210 15.76 11.04 -14.22
N ILE A 211 14.87 11.75 -14.92
CA ILE A 211 13.43 11.51 -14.84
C ILE A 211 13.07 10.06 -15.21
N GLU A 212 13.79 9.48 -16.17
CA GLU A 212 13.61 8.08 -16.60
C GLU A 212 13.93 7.08 -15.49
N ASN A 213 14.96 7.34 -14.66
CA ASN A 213 15.28 6.51 -13.51
C ASN A 213 14.12 6.53 -12.50
N PHE A 214 13.54 7.71 -12.23
CA PHE A 214 12.39 7.83 -11.33
C PHE A 214 11.18 7.06 -11.87
N PHE A 215 10.85 7.19 -13.16
CA PHE A 215 9.77 6.41 -13.76
C PHE A 215 10.02 4.90 -13.68
N ALA A 216 11.18 4.44 -14.13
CA ALA A 216 11.51 3.02 -14.14
C ALA A 216 11.52 2.43 -12.72
N ALA A 217 12.16 3.10 -11.76
CA ALA A 217 12.16 2.68 -10.36
C ALA A 217 10.74 2.62 -9.78
N MET A 218 9.90 3.63 -10.04
CA MET A 218 8.56 3.70 -9.47
C MET A 218 7.57 2.73 -10.12
N ILE A 219 7.69 2.46 -11.41
CA ILE A 219 6.94 1.40 -12.10
C ILE A 219 7.35 0.03 -11.54
N LEU A 220 8.65 -0.25 -11.45
CA LEU A 220 9.14 -1.50 -10.86
C LEU A 220 8.69 -1.64 -9.40
N LEU A 221 8.74 -0.56 -8.61
CA LEU A 221 8.24 -0.56 -7.23
C LEU A 221 6.75 -0.96 -7.16
N GLY A 222 5.92 -0.41 -8.06
CA GLY A 222 4.49 -0.74 -8.16
C GLY A 222 4.25 -2.21 -8.54
N LEU A 223 4.96 -2.71 -9.56
CA LEU A 223 4.90 -4.11 -9.99
C LEU A 223 5.37 -5.06 -8.88
N GLY A 224 6.49 -4.74 -8.25
CA GLY A 224 7.09 -5.53 -7.18
C GLY A 224 6.19 -5.61 -5.96
N TRP A 225 5.56 -4.49 -5.58
CA TRP A 225 4.52 -4.47 -4.56
C TRP A 225 3.32 -5.35 -4.96
N ASN A 226 2.85 -5.27 -6.20
CA ASN A 226 1.69 -6.05 -6.64
C ASN A 226 1.94 -7.54 -6.49
N PHE A 227 3.02 -8.07 -7.09
CA PHE A 227 3.34 -9.49 -7.00
C PHE A 227 3.70 -9.91 -5.57
N GLY A 228 4.49 -9.10 -4.86
CA GLY A 228 4.90 -9.37 -3.48
C GLY A 228 3.74 -9.40 -2.49
N PHE A 229 2.94 -8.34 -2.45
CA PHE A 229 1.85 -8.18 -1.50
C PHE A 229 0.64 -9.06 -1.84
N ILE A 230 0.21 -9.12 -3.11
CA ILE A 230 -0.92 -9.99 -3.50
C ILE A 230 -0.53 -11.46 -3.38
N GLY A 231 0.71 -11.82 -3.74
CA GLY A 231 1.23 -13.17 -3.51
C GLY A 231 1.24 -13.53 -2.02
N ALA A 232 1.74 -12.64 -1.16
CA ALA A 232 1.85 -12.89 0.28
C ALA A 232 0.48 -13.00 0.96
N THR A 233 -0.46 -12.12 0.59
CA THR A 233 -1.84 -12.19 1.11
C THR A 233 -2.58 -13.43 0.61
N THR A 234 -2.30 -13.92 -0.61
CA THR A 234 -2.83 -15.20 -1.09
C THR A 234 -2.22 -16.38 -0.35
N MET A 235 -0.91 -16.35 -0.07
CA MET A 235 -0.23 -17.35 0.75
C MET A 235 -0.81 -17.41 2.17
N LEU A 236 -1.10 -16.24 2.76
CA LEU A 236 -1.73 -16.10 4.07
C LEU A 236 -3.15 -16.67 4.10
N ALA A 237 -3.96 -16.32 3.09
CA ALA A 237 -5.35 -16.78 2.98
C ALA A 237 -5.45 -18.31 2.87
N GLY A 238 -4.47 -18.96 2.25
CA GLY A 238 -4.38 -20.41 2.17
C GLY A 238 -3.82 -21.12 3.40
N ALA A 239 -3.43 -20.38 4.46
CA ALA A 239 -2.75 -20.92 5.63
C ALA A 239 -3.61 -20.92 6.93
N HIS A 240 -4.84 -20.42 6.85
CA HIS A 240 -5.76 -20.36 7.99
C HIS A 240 -7.17 -20.87 7.64
N ALA A 241 -7.88 -21.38 8.63
CA ALA A 241 -9.26 -21.84 8.47
C ALA A 241 -10.22 -20.64 8.34
N PRO A 242 -11.44 -20.82 7.81
CA PRO A 242 -12.43 -19.74 7.68
C PRO A 242 -12.77 -19.06 9.01
N GLU A 243 -12.82 -19.81 10.12
CA GLU A 243 -13.15 -19.32 11.46
C GLU A 243 -12.02 -18.47 12.07
N GLU A 244 -10.81 -18.59 11.51
CA GLU A 244 -9.61 -17.84 11.93
C GLU A 244 -9.43 -16.54 11.13
N ARG A 245 -10.16 -16.38 10.01
CA ARG A 245 -9.97 -15.31 9.02
C ARG A 245 -10.00 -13.92 9.63
N GLY A 246 -11.02 -13.60 10.43
CA GLY A 246 -11.13 -12.26 11.04
C GLY A 246 -9.98 -11.95 12.00
N ARG A 247 -9.53 -12.96 12.77
CA ARG A 247 -8.40 -12.83 13.70
C ARG A 247 -7.09 -12.65 12.95
N MET A 248 -6.87 -13.44 11.89
CA MET A 248 -5.68 -13.37 11.06
C MET A 248 -5.59 -12.08 10.29
N GLN A 249 -6.70 -11.62 9.71
CA GLN A 249 -6.76 -10.38 8.98
C GLN A 249 -6.45 -9.20 9.89
N GLY A 250 -7.11 -9.08 11.04
CA GLY A 250 -6.83 -7.99 11.99
C GLY A 250 -5.38 -7.99 12.50
N MET A 251 -4.79 -9.17 12.71
CA MET A 251 -3.37 -9.28 13.11
C MET A 251 -2.42 -8.90 11.96
N ASN A 252 -2.68 -9.39 10.75
CA ASN A 252 -1.91 -9.05 9.56
C ASN A 252 -1.95 -7.54 9.30
N ASP A 253 -3.14 -6.95 9.31
CA ASP A 253 -3.31 -5.52 9.04
C ASP A 253 -2.59 -4.67 10.09
N LEU A 254 -2.65 -5.06 11.37
CA LEU A 254 -1.89 -4.38 12.43
C LEU A 254 -0.38 -4.43 12.19
N ILE A 255 0.17 -5.59 11.82
CA ILE A 255 1.61 -5.77 11.60
C ILE A 255 2.06 -5.04 10.33
N VAL A 256 1.31 -5.21 9.23
CA VAL A 256 1.61 -4.57 7.94
C VAL A 256 1.55 -3.06 8.08
N PHE A 257 0.46 -2.48 8.60
CA PHE A 257 0.33 -1.03 8.75
C PHE A 257 1.23 -0.45 9.85
N GLY A 258 1.59 -1.26 10.86
CA GLY A 258 2.67 -0.92 11.79
C GLY A 258 4.01 -0.76 11.06
N GLY A 259 4.35 -1.71 10.18
CA GLY A 259 5.53 -1.63 9.32
C GLY A 259 5.49 -0.43 8.37
N VAL A 260 4.34 -0.16 7.76
CA VAL A 260 4.11 1.03 6.92
C VAL A 260 4.31 2.32 7.72
N THR A 261 3.85 2.38 8.96
CA THR A 261 4.04 3.55 9.84
C THR A 261 5.52 3.81 10.09
N LEU A 262 6.28 2.76 10.46
CA LEU A 262 7.73 2.86 10.66
C LEU A 262 8.47 3.24 9.37
N ALA A 263 8.04 2.70 8.23
CA ALA A 263 8.58 3.04 6.91
C ALA A 263 8.30 4.50 6.52
N SER A 264 7.07 4.99 6.71
CA SER A 264 6.71 6.40 6.47
C SER A 264 7.58 7.35 7.28
N LEU A 265 7.72 7.10 8.59
CA LEU A 265 8.50 7.95 9.49
C LEU A 265 9.99 7.91 9.11
N SER A 266 10.50 6.72 8.81
CA SER A 266 11.88 6.53 8.35
C SER A 266 12.14 7.25 7.02
N SER A 267 11.18 7.26 6.09
CA SER A 267 11.31 7.92 4.78
C SER A 267 11.65 9.40 4.91
N GLY A 268 10.90 10.14 5.75
CA GLY A 268 11.15 11.56 5.99
C GLY A 268 12.47 11.84 6.72
N GLY A 269 12.84 10.97 7.67
CA GLY A 269 14.12 11.05 8.37
C GLY A 269 15.31 10.77 7.45
N LEU A 270 15.22 9.75 6.59
CA LEU A 270 16.26 9.45 5.59
C LEU A 270 16.38 10.60 4.59
N MET A 271 15.27 11.10 4.06
CA MET A 271 15.30 12.18 3.06
C MET A 271 15.89 13.49 3.61
N ASN A 272 15.68 13.83 4.89
CA ASN A 272 16.15 15.10 5.48
C ASN A 272 17.42 15.01 6.33
N CYS A 273 17.73 13.86 6.94
CA CYS A 273 18.80 13.75 7.94
C CYS A 273 20.02 12.96 7.46
N SER A 274 19.94 12.26 6.32
CA SER A 274 21.04 11.40 5.85
C SER A 274 21.87 11.98 4.70
N GLY A 275 21.64 13.24 4.30
CA GLY A 275 22.43 13.94 3.29
C GLY A 275 22.25 15.46 3.31
N GLY A 276 23.18 16.18 2.69
CA GLY A 276 23.08 17.62 2.43
C GLY A 276 22.31 17.96 1.15
N SER A 277 22.02 16.94 0.31
CA SER A 277 21.32 17.08 -0.97
C SER A 277 20.15 16.10 -1.14
N PRO A 278 19.13 16.45 -1.96
CA PRO A 278 18.02 15.54 -2.28
C PRO A 278 18.44 14.20 -2.90
N GLN A 279 19.56 14.19 -3.64
CA GLN A 279 20.11 12.99 -4.28
C GLN A 279 20.64 11.99 -3.23
N GLU A 280 21.34 12.49 -2.21
CA GLU A 280 21.84 11.65 -1.11
C GLU A 280 20.69 11.10 -0.28
N GLY A 281 19.68 11.92 0.04
CA GLY A 281 18.47 11.46 0.73
C GLY A 281 17.71 10.39 -0.07
N TRP A 282 17.62 10.55 -1.39
CA TRP A 282 17.05 9.54 -2.28
C TRP A 282 17.86 8.24 -2.29
N ALA A 283 19.18 8.32 -2.37
CA ALA A 283 20.04 7.15 -2.30
C ALA A 283 19.91 6.41 -0.97
N ALA A 284 19.87 7.13 0.15
CA ALA A 284 19.71 6.55 1.48
C ALA A 284 18.37 5.81 1.64
N VAL A 285 17.27 6.37 1.11
CA VAL A 285 15.97 5.69 1.12
C VAL A 285 16.02 4.37 0.34
N ASN A 286 16.67 4.35 -0.82
CA ASN A 286 16.77 3.14 -1.65
C ASN A 286 17.75 2.11 -1.05
N MET A 287 18.83 2.55 -0.41
CA MET A 287 19.72 1.66 0.35
C MET A 287 19.00 1.03 1.55
N ALA A 288 18.12 1.78 2.21
CA ALA A 288 17.34 1.27 3.33
C ALA A 288 16.40 0.12 2.92
N MET A 289 16.17 -0.13 1.62
CA MET A 289 15.40 -1.28 1.16
C MET A 289 16.11 -2.62 1.42
N VAL A 290 17.44 -2.64 1.37
CA VAL A 290 18.26 -3.86 1.45
C VAL A 290 17.94 -4.74 2.67
N PRO A 291 17.97 -4.23 3.92
CA PRO A 291 17.69 -5.08 5.09
C PRO A 291 16.29 -5.70 5.07
N PHE A 292 15.27 -5.00 4.56
CA PHE A 292 13.92 -5.55 4.45
C PHE A 292 13.82 -6.63 3.37
N LEU A 293 14.48 -6.42 2.22
CA LEU A 293 14.55 -7.41 1.16
C LEU A 293 15.29 -8.67 1.61
N VAL A 294 16.38 -8.52 2.36
CA VAL A 294 17.12 -9.64 2.96
C VAL A 294 16.23 -10.38 3.96
N LEU A 295 15.48 -9.68 4.81
CA LEU A 295 14.55 -10.29 5.76
C LEU A 295 13.47 -11.11 5.05
N ALA A 296 12.77 -10.53 4.08
CA ALA A 296 11.69 -11.23 3.37
C ALA A 296 12.22 -12.35 2.47
N GLY A 297 13.30 -12.12 1.75
CA GLY A 297 13.94 -13.11 0.89
C GLY A 297 14.49 -14.28 1.71
N GLY A 298 15.17 -13.99 2.81
CA GLY A 298 15.67 -15.00 3.74
C GLY A 298 14.55 -15.82 4.39
N ALA A 299 13.47 -15.17 4.83
CA ALA A 299 12.29 -15.85 5.36
C ALA A 299 11.63 -16.77 4.33
N LEU A 300 11.51 -16.31 3.08
CA LEU A 300 10.93 -17.09 1.99
C LEU A 300 11.81 -18.29 1.60
N ILE A 301 13.13 -18.10 1.48
CA ILE A 301 14.09 -19.18 1.24
C ILE A 301 14.01 -20.21 2.36
N TRP A 302 14.02 -19.77 3.62
CA TRP A 302 13.88 -20.64 4.78
C TRP A 302 12.60 -21.49 4.74
N LEU A 303 11.45 -20.90 4.37
CA LEU A 303 10.20 -21.64 4.20
C LEU A 303 10.30 -22.70 3.10
N THR A 304 10.96 -22.40 1.98
CA THR A 304 11.11 -23.36 0.88
C THR A 304 12.03 -24.53 1.22
N LEU A 305 12.94 -24.35 2.18
CA LEU A 305 13.84 -25.39 2.68
C LEU A 305 13.21 -26.28 3.77
N GLN A 306 12.05 -25.90 4.32
CA GLN A 306 11.37 -26.72 5.31
C GLN A 306 10.74 -27.99 4.70
N PRO A 307 10.64 -29.09 5.49
CA PRO A 307 9.88 -30.27 5.09
C PRO A 307 8.45 -29.92 4.69
N LYS A 308 7.91 -30.58 3.65
CA LYS A 308 6.53 -30.34 3.17
C LYS A 308 5.46 -30.58 4.25
N GLU A 309 5.78 -31.34 5.30
CA GLU A 309 4.90 -31.63 6.43
C GLU A 309 4.77 -30.45 7.41
N THR A 310 5.72 -29.51 7.42
CA THR A 310 5.71 -28.31 8.28
C THR A 310 5.45 -27.01 7.51
N ARG A 311 5.29 -27.10 6.18
CA ARG A 311 5.07 -26.00 5.23
C ARG A 311 3.61 -25.62 5.05
#